data_AF-A0A099FFC4-F1
#
_entry.id   AF-A0A099FFC4-F1
#
_cell.length_a   1.000
_cell.length_b   1.000
_cell.length_c   1.000
_cell.angle_alpha   90.00
_cell.angle_beta   90.00
_cell.angle_gamma   90.00
#
_symmetry.space_group_name_H-M   'P 1'
#
loop_
_entity.id
_entity.type
_entity.pdbx_description
1 polymer ?
#
loop_
_entity_poly.entity_id
_entity_poly.type
_entity_poly.pdbx_seq_one_letter_code
_entity_poly.pdbx_strand_id
1 'polypeptide(L)' 'MDSYSILRQLADSWVLLVLTLFFLGVVLFAFRPGSRRVQRDAAESIFRNETKPAPEPVADAARKEVD' A
#
# COMPACT_ATOMS: atom_id res chain seq x y z
N MET A 1 39.00 -29.56 1.05
CA MET A 1 37.99 -28.92 0.19
C MET A 1 38.68 -27.75 -0.49
N ASP A 2 38.88 -27.84 -1.80
CA ASP A 2 39.64 -26.85 -2.58
C ASP A 2 38.82 -25.57 -2.85
N SER A 3 39.49 -24.41 -2.89
CA SER A 3 38.87 -23.07 -3.04
C SER A 3 37.94 -22.94 -4.24
N TYR A 4 38.19 -23.70 -5.32
CA TYR A 4 37.33 -23.75 -6.50
C TYR A 4 35.91 -24.26 -6.20
N SER A 5 35.79 -25.22 -5.28
CA SER A 5 34.49 -25.78 -4.88
C SER A 5 33.63 -24.74 -4.16
N ILE A 6 34.24 -23.90 -3.34
CA ILE A 6 33.57 -22.80 -2.62
C ILE A 6 33.05 -21.75 -3.61
N LEU A 7 33.91 -21.32 -4.54
CA LEU A 7 33.54 -20.30 -5.53
C LEU A 7 32.43 -20.79 -6.47
N ARG A 8 32.43 -22.08 -6.83
CA ARG A 8 31.41 -22.69 -7.68
C ARG A 8 30.07 -22.86 -6.98
N GLN A 9 30.05 -23.27 -5.70
CA GLN A 9 28.81 -23.36 -4.92
C GLN A 9 28.17 -21.99 -4.70
N LEU A 10 28.99 -20.95 -4.51
CA LEU A 10 28.54 -19.57 -4.57
C LEU A 10 27.93 -19.27 -5.94
N ALA A 11 28.68 -19.39 -7.04
CA ALA A 11 28.21 -19.05 -8.38
C ALA A 11 26.92 -19.77 -8.82
N ASP A 12 26.78 -21.06 -8.52
CA ASP A 12 25.64 -21.87 -8.96
C ASP A 12 24.32 -21.50 -8.22
N SER A 13 24.36 -20.89 -7.04
CA SER A 13 23.17 -20.63 -6.20
C SER A 13 22.68 -19.18 -6.20
N TRP A 14 23.38 -18.25 -6.84
CA TRP A 14 23.08 -16.81 -6.80
C TRP A 14 21.71 -16.44 -7.39
N VAL A 15 21.33 -17.03 -8.52
CA VAL A 15 20.04 -16.71 -9.16
C VAL A 15 18.87 -17.16 -8.27
N LEU A 16 18.96 -18.35 -7.67
CA LEU A 16 17.95 -18.85 -6.74
C LEU A 16 17.85 -17.96 -5.49
N LEU A 17 18.99 -17.49 -4.99
CA LEU A 17 19.04 -16.58 -3.84
C LEU A 17 18.38 -15.23 -4.17
N VAL A 18 18.66 -14.65 -5.33
CA VAL A 18 18.01 -13.41 -5.80
C VAL A 18 16.50 -13.58 -5.91
N LEU A 19 16.02 -14.67 -6.51
CA LEU A 19 14.58 -14.96 -6.63
C LEU A 19 13.92 -15.12 -5.25
N THR A 20 14.60 -15.78 -4.32
CA THR A 20 14.12 -15.97 -2.95
C THR A 20 14.03 -14.64 -2.20
N LEU A 21 15.07 -13.79 -2.29
CA LEU A 21 15.05 -12.45 -1.69
C LEU A 21 13.99 -11.56 -2.31
N PHE A 22 13.82 -11.61 -3.63
CA PHE A 22 12.77 -10.88 -4.34
C PHE A 22 11.38 -11.32 -3.85
N PHE A 23 11.14 -12.63 -3.77
CA PHE A 23 9.89 -13.18 -3.27
C PHE A 23 9.60 -12.69 -1.84
N LEU A 24 10.57 -12.81 -0.93
CA LEU A 24 10.43 -12.29 0.43
C LEU A 24 10.17 -10.77 0.44
N GLY A 25 10.85 -10.01 -0.43
CA GLY A 25 10.62 -8.59 -0.62
C GLY A 25 9.18 -8.27 -1.01
N VAL A 26 8.60 -9.02 -1.96
CA VAL A 26 7.20 -8.89 -2.36
C VAL A 26 6.24 -9.26 -1.23
N VAL A 27 6.52 -10.34 -0.49
CA VAL A 27 5.72 -10.76 0.67
C VAL A 27 5.72 -9.66 1.74
N LEU A 28 6.89 -9.14 2.10
CA LEU A 28 7.02 -8.03 3.06
C LEU A 28 6.33 -6.75 2.55
N PHE A 29 6.40 -6.47 1.25
CA PHE A 29 5.70 -5.35 0.63
C PHE A 29 4.17 -5.52 0.69
N ALA A 30 3.65 -6.73 0.46
CA ALA A 30 2.22 -7.01 0.58
C ALA A 30 1.72 -6.82 2.03
N PHE A 31 2.54 -7.17 3.03
CA PHE A 31 2.24 -6.93 4.43
C PHE A 31 2.53 -5.49 4.89
N ARG A 32 3.12 -4.62 4.05
CA ARG A 32 3.35 -3.20 4.37
C ARG A 32 1.99 -2.52 4.60
N PRO A 33 1.70 -2.00 5.81
CA PRO A 33 0.37 -1.49 6.18
C PRO A 33 0.02 -0.11 5.55
N GLY A 34 0.55 0.23 4.38
CA GLY A 34 0.38 1.54 3.74
C GLY A 34 -0.96 1.74 3.03
N SER A 35 -1.55 0.68 2.47
CA SER A 35 -2.78 0.78 1.66
C SER A 35 -4.06 0.87 2.50
N ARG A 36 -4.00 0.58 3.81
CA ARG A 36 -5.19 0.53 4.68
C ARG A 36 -5.98 1.84 4.72
N ARG A 37 -5.32 3.00 4.63
CA ARG A 37 -6.03 4.29 4.65
C ARG A 37 -6.83 4.54 3.37
N VAL A 38 -6.24 4.29 2.20
CA VAL A 38 -6.89 4.52 0.91
C VAL A 38 -8.04 3.55 0.69
N GLN A 39 -7.86 2.28 1.08
CA GLN A 39 -8.91 1.26 1.00
C GLN A 39 -10.08 1.57 1.93
N ARG A 40 -9.79 2.07 3.14
CA ARG A 40 -10.84 2.50 4.08
C ARG A 40 -11.62 3.69 3.55
N ASP A 41 -10.93 4.71 3.03
CA ASP A 41 -11.56 5.92 2.46
C ASP A 41 -12.49 5.58 1.28
N ALA A 42 -12.08 4.65 0.41
CA ALA A 42 -12.91 4.15 -0.67
C ALA A 42 -14.15 3.39 -0.16
N ALA A 43 -14.00 2.57 0.88
CA ALA A 43 -15.12 1.84 1.49
C ALA A 43 -16.11 2.78 2.23
N GLU A 44 -15.61 3.83 2.89
CA GLU A 44 -16.42 4.83 3.57
C GLU A 44 -17.07 5.85 2.62
N SER A 45 -16.65 5.92 1.36
CA SER A 45 -17.14 6.92 0.39
C SER A 45 -18.65 6.89 0.18
N ILE A 46 -19.27 5.70 0.16
CA ILE A 46 -20.72 5.54 0.01
C ILE A 46 -21.47 5.90 1.29
N PHE A 47 -20.89 5.62 2.45
CA PHE A 47 -21.50 5.88 3.76
C PHE A 47 -21.20 7.28 4.31
N ARG A 48 -20.40 8.08 3.60
CA ARG A 48 -19.93 9.40 4.07
C ARG A 48 -21.06 10.36 4.46
N ASN A 49 -22.25 10.21 3.89
CA ASN A 49 -23.41 11.08 4.12
C ASN A 49 -24.58 10.36 4.83
N GLU A 50 -24.36 9.18 5.39
CA GLU A 50 -25.41 8.41 6.10
C GLU A 50 -25.82 9.10 7.41
N THR A 51 -24.84 9.56 8.20
CA THR A 51 -25.11 10.19 9.51
C THR A 51 -25.60 11.63 9.40
N LYS A 52 -25.22 12.35 8.34
CA LYS A 52 -25.64 13.72 8.08
C LYS A 52 -25.66 13.98 6.57
N PRO A 53 -26.75 14.53 6.02
CA PRO A 53 -26.80 14.88 4.60
C PRO A 53 -25.74 15.92 4.24
N ALA A 54 -25.23 15.83 3.01
CA ALA A 54 -24.29 16.81 2.49
C ALA A 54 -24.92 18.22 2.53
N PRO A 55 -24.16 19.27 2.87
CA PRO A 55 -24.67 20.63 2.83
C PRO A 55 -25.18 20.93 1.42
N GLU A 56 -26.39 21.47 1.31
CA GLU A 56 -26.89 21.91 0.01
C GLU A 56 -25.99 23.04 -0.51
N PRO A 57 -25.56 22.98 -1.78
CA PRO A 57 -24.66 23.99 -2.38
C PRO A 57 -25.19 25.43 -2.24
N VAL A 58 -26.52 25.58 -2.13
CA VAL A 58 -27.22 26.86 -2.09
C VAL A 58 -27.22 27.48 -0.69
N ALA A 59 -27.21 26.67 0.37
CA ALA A 59 -27.33 27.14 1.75
C ALA A 59 -25.99 27.63 2.35
N ASP A 60 -24.87 27.03 1.94
CA ASP A 60 -23.53 27.42 2.42
C ASP A 60 -22.99 28.70 1.75
N ALA A 61 -23.36 28.95 0.49
CA ALA A 61 -23.01 30.20 -0.20
C ALA A 61 -23.69 31.40 0.46
N ALA A 62 -24.98 31.27 0.78
CA ALA A 62 -25.75 32.33 1.44
C ALA A 62 -25.28 32.62 2.88
N ARG A 63 -24.76 31.62 3.61
CA ARG A 63 -24.27 31.82 4.98
C ARG A 63 -22.89 32.49 5.03
N LYS A 64 -22.06 32.33 4.00
CA LYS A 64 -20.73 32.97 3.89
C LYS A 64 -20.77 34.44 3.47
N GLU A 65 -21.84 34.88 2.82
CA GLU A 65 -22.02 36.29 2.43
C GLU A 65 -22.59 37.17 3.56
N VAL A 66 -23.06 36.58 4.66
CA VAL A 66 -23.76 37.28 5.75
C VAL A 66 -22.85 37.51 6.98
N ASP A 67 -21.67 36.87 7.03
CA ASP A 67 -20.56 37.15 7.97
C ASP A 67 -19.52 38.08 7.31
#